data_AF-A0A1V5PJZ6-F1
#
_entry.id   AF-A0A1V5PJZ6-F1
#
_cell.length_a   1.000
_cell.length_b   1.000
_cell.length_c   1.000
_cell.angle_alpha   90.00
_cell.angle_beta   90.00
_cell.angle_gamma   90.00
#
_symmetry.space_group_name_H-M   'P 1'
#
loop_
_entity.id
_entity.type
_entity.pdbx_description
1 polymer ?
#
loop_
_entity_poly.entity_id
_entity_poly.type
_entity_poly.pdbx_seq_one_letter_code
_entity_poly.pdbx_strand_id
1 'polypeptide(L)'
;MNQWQRRTLIVLGLLLASCTRTVTITEYPALDWSANVQQLRDSGCEGQVPATCSELLALGCDEAHGPAFYLGGLQPPVPIIECIHAGDEAPDPVYFRQPNGMDTRYRTFVVYQDGTYRYLIQKSDFQALYAPVESPEEALSFAMALTGFGARFDLDPDADVEYLVDAIAETHVETTAEGYLVQLFDHAHQMGCDEHAFYAVQVLVTPEGQVREVGRQELYRSYACFDFEALRLEGLALVD
;
A
#
# COMPACT_ATOMS: atom_id res chain seq x y z
N MET A 1 54.02 61.65 16.57
CA MET A 1 52.95 61.43 17.58
C MET A 1 51.70 62.12 17.07
N ASN A 2 50.53 61.53 16.81
CA ASN A 2 50.04 60.16 16.88
C ASN A 2 48.92 60.02 15.84
N GLN A 3 49.04 59.02 14.97
CA GLN A 3 47.95 58.52 14.13
C GLN A 3 46.96 57.74 15.01
N TRP A 4 45.68 58.09 14.99
CA TRP A 4 44.62 57.29 15.61
C TRP A 4 43.66 56.84 14.51
N GLN A 5 43.84 55.58 14.10
CA GLN A 5 43.04 54.89 13.09
C GLN A 5 41.60 54.69 13.60
N ARG A 6 40.63 55.32 12.94
CA ARG A 6 39.22 54.94 13.05
C ARG A 6 39.00 53.68 12.21
N ARG A 7 38.93 52.53 12.87
CA ARG A 7 38.52 51.25 12.26
C ARG A 7 37.00 51.24 12.15
N THR A 8 36.48 51.46 10.95
CA THR A 8 35.07 51.23 10.62
C THR A 8 34.86 49.72 10.51
N LEU A 9 34.24 49.12 11.52
CA LEU A 9 33.73 47.75 11.47
C LEU A 9 32.49 47.71 10.58
N ILE A 10 32.65 47.25 9.34
CA ILE A 10 31.54 46.89 8.46
C ILE A 10 31.07 45.50 8.90
N VAL A 11 29.99 45.46 9.68
CA VAL A 11 29.27 44.22 9.99
C VAL A 11 28.48 43.84 8.75
N LEU A 12 29.03 42.94 7.95
CA LEU A 12 28.35 42.33 6.81
C LEU A 12 27.34 41.31 7.38
N GLY A 13 26.09 41.74 7.56
CA GLY A 13 25.00 40.86 7.96
C GLY A 13 24.69 39.88 6.83
N LEU A 14 25.16 38.63 6.94
CA LEU A 14 24.63 37.53 6.15
C LEU A 14 23.20 37.27 6.64
N LEU A 15 22.23 37.79 5.89
CA LEU A 15 20.86 37.27 5.92
C LEU A 15 20.92 35.87 5.31
N LEU A 16 21.04 34.86 6.17
CA LEU A 16 20.71 33.48 5.82
C LEU A 16 19.20 33.47 5.54
N ALA A 17 18.83 33.74 4.28
CA ALA A 17 17.50 33.42 3.80
C ALA A 17 17.37 31.91 3.92
N SER A 18 16.63 31.45 4.93
CA SER A 18 16.22 30.06 5.04
C SER A 18 15.35 29.81 3.82
N CYS A 19 15.89 29.17 2.79
CA CYS A 19 15.11 28.68 1.67
C CYS A 19 14.22 27.56 2.21
N THR A 20 13.00 27.91 2.62
CA THR A 20 11.94 26.91 2.79
C THR A 20 11.73 26.26 1.42
N ARG A 21 12.05 24.97 1.32
CA ARG A 21 11.90 24.19 0.11
C ARG A 21 10.44 23.76 0.04
N THR A 22 9.65 24.45 -0.77
CA THR A 22 8.26 24.06 -1.02
C THR A 22 8.25 22.88 -1.98
N VAL A 23 7.68 21.75 -1.56
CA VAL A 23 7.48 20.59 -2.43
C VAL A 23 6.34 20.88 -3.41
N THR A 24 6.48 20.41 -4.66
CA THR A 24 5.38 20.46 -5.64
C THR A 24 4.70 19.10 -5.74
N ILE A 25 3.37 19.08 -5.67
CA ILE A 25 2.60 17.83 -5.79
C ILE A 25 1.85 17.82 -7.12
N THR A 26 2.00 16.73 -7.86
CA THR A 26 1.20 16.44 -9.06
C THR A 26 0.03 15.56 -8.66
N GLU A 27 -1.17 16.12 -8.68
CA GLU A 27 -2.42 15.44 -8.31
C GLU A 27 -2.97 14.54 -9.42
N TYR A 28 -3.62 13.43 -9.02
CA TYR A 28 -4.31 12.52 -9.93
C TYR A 28 -5.72 12.17 -9.43
N PRO A 29 -6.67 11.78 -10.30
CA PRO A 29 -8.02 11.42 -9.88
C PRO A 29 -8.02 10.24 -8.89
N ALA A 30 -8.73 10.39 -7.78
CA ALA A 30 -8.89 9.33 -6.78
C ALA A 30 -9.68 8.12 -7.31
N LEU A 31 -9.41 6.96 -6.73
CA LEU A 31 -10.11 5.70 -7.03
C LEU A 31 -11.48 5.62 -6.36
N ASP A 32 -12.39 4.86 -6.99
CA ASP A 32 -13.66 4.47 -6.37
C ASP A 32 -13.49 3.19 -5.53
N TRP A 33 -13.19 3.38 -4.24
CA TRP A 33 -13.01 2.29 -3.28
C TRP A 33 -14.28 1.50 -2.94
N SER A 34 -15.46 1.94 -3.39
CA SER A 34 -16.73 1.28 -3.04
C SER A 34 -16.77 -0.19 -3.46
N ALA A 35 -16.08 -0.53 -4.56
CA ALA A 35 -15.97 -1.90 -5.08
C ALA A 35 -15.36 -2.90 -4.07
N ASN A 36 -14.52 -2.46 -3.14
CA ASN A 36 -13.81 -3.36 -2.21
C ASN A 36 -14.71 -4.03 -1.17
N VAL A 37 -15.76 -3.34 -0.75
CA VAL A 37 -16.55 -3.73 0.43
C VAL A 37 -18.02 -3.95 0.12
N GLN A 38 -18.53 -3.43 -1.01
CA GLN A 38 -19.96 -3.42 -1.29
C GLN A 38 -20.55 -4.84 -1.28
N GLN A 39 -19.89 -5.80 -1.95
CA GLN A 39 -20.42 -7.17 -2.01
C GLN A 39 -20.37 -7.90 -0.66
N LEU A 40 -19.33 -7.66 0.15
CA LEU A 40 -19.23 -8.22 1.50
C LEU A 40 -20.29 -7.63 2.43
N ARG A 41 -20.59 -6.34 2.28
CA ARG A 41 -21.64 -5.66 3.02
C ARG A 41 -23.02 -6.17 2.61
N ASP A 42 -23.24 -6.34 1.31
CA ASP A 42 -24.50 -6.85 0.76
C ASP A 42 -24.76 -8.30 1.14
N SER A 43 -23.73 -9.11 1.36
CA SER A 43 -23.86 -10.48 1.87
C SER A 43 -24.16 -10.56 3.38
N GLY A 44 -23.93 -9.45 4.11
CA GLY A 44 -24.10 -9.40 5.56
C GLY A 44 -23.04 -10.19 6.34
N CYS A 45 -21.90 -10.52 5.70
CA CYS A 45 -20.79 -11.23 6.33
C CYS A 45 -19.66 -10.30 6.81
N GLU A 46 -19.77 -8.97 6.64
CA GLU A 46 -18.76 -7.99 7.08
C GLU A 46 -18.62 -7.95 8.61
N GLY A 47 -17.38 -7.90 9.10
CA GLY A 47 -17.05 -7.90 10.53
C GLY A 47 -17.03 -9.31 11.09
N GLN A 48 -17.68 -9.54 12.24
CA GLN A 48 -17.78 -10.87 12.86
C GLN A 48 -18.68 -11.77 12.01
N VAL A 49 -18.13 -12.88 11.51
CA VAL A 49 -18.82 -13.76 10.55
C VAL A 49 -20.00 -14.46 11.24
N PRO A 50 -21.26 -14.20 10.83
CA PRO A 50 -22.42 -14.83 11.45
C PRO A 50 -22.58 -16.28 10.98
N ALA A 51 -23.35 -17.07 11.74
CA ALA A 51 -23.67 -18.47 11.40
C ALA A 51 -24.34 -18.66 10.03
N THR A 52 -24.95 -17.62 9.47
CA THR A 52 -25.54 -17.61 8.13
C THR A 52 -24.49 -17.63 7.02
N CYS A 53 -23.25 -17.25 7.31
CA CYS A 53 -22.11 -17.28 6.40
C CYS A 53 -21.30 -18.58 6.60
N SER A 54 -21.99 -19.72 6.56
CA SER A 54 -21.42 -21.02 6.94
C SER A 54 -20.22 -21.45 6.11
N GLU A 55 -20.12 -21.03 4.86
CA GLU A 55 -18.98 -21.34 3.99
C GLU A 55 -17.70 -20.62 4.43
N LEU A 56 -17.80 -19.36 4.87
CA LEU A 56 -16.67 -18.62 5.43
C LEU A 56 -16.23 -19.23 6.77
N LEU A 57 -17.19 -19.60 7.63
CA LEU A 57 -16.90 -20.31 8.88
C LEU A 57 -16.21 -21.66 8.62
N ALA A 58 -16.62 -22.38 7.58
CA ALA A 58 -16.00 -23.65 7.20
C ALA A 58 -14.55 -23.49 6.70
N LEU A 59 -14.19 -22.31 6.19
CA LEU A 59 -12.81 -21.93 5.87
C LEU A 59 -12.01 -21.41 7.08
N GLY A 60 -12.64 -21.34 8.27
CA GLY A 60 -12.00 -20.86 9.49
C GLY A 60 -12.03 -19.35 9.69
N CYS A 61 -12.87 -18.62 8.96
CA CYS A 61 -13.01 -17.17 9.13
C CYS A 61 -13.87 -16.83 10.36
N ASP A 62 -13.27 -16.15 11.34
CA ASP A 62 -14.00 -15.56 12.46
C ASP A 62 -14.44 -14.13 12.14
N GLU A 63 -13.62 -13.39 11.39
CA GLU A 63 -13.95 -12.08 10.82
C GLU A 63 -13.71 -12.02 9.31
N ALA A 64 -14.48 -11.17 8.63
CA ALA A 64 -14.34 -10.91 7.21
C ALA A 64 -14.37 -9.40 6.94
N HIS A 65 -13.36 -8.92 6.20
CA HIS A 65 -13.19 -7.51 5.84
C HIS A 65 -12.89 -7.38 4.35
N GLY A 66 -13.11 -6.19 3.78
CA GLY A 66 -12.56 -5.88 2.46
C GLY A 66 -11.03 -5.76 2.53
N PRO A 67 -10.29 -6.18 1.50
CA PRO A 67 -8.84 -6.09 1.51
C PRO A 67 -8.37 -4.64 1.46
N ALA A 68 -7.16 -4.41 1.99
CA ALA A 68 -6.50 -3.09 1.98
C ALA A 68 -5.98 -2.64 0.60
N PHE A 69 -6.15 -3.46 -0.45
CA PHE A 69 -5.75 -3.14 -1.82
C PHE A 69 -6.96 -2.93 -2.73
N TYR A 70 -6.83 -2.07 -3.74
CA TYR A 70 -7.92 -1.71 -4.65
C TYR A 70 -8.38 -2.92 -5.48
N LEU A 71 -9.69 -3.23 -5.46
CA LEU A 71 -10.31 -4.30 -6.24
C LEU A 71 -11.00 -3.80 -7.51
N GLY A 72 -11.34 -2.50 -7.58
CA GLY A 72 -12.20 -1.96 -8.64
C GLY A 72 -11.62 -2.04 -10.04
N GLY A 73 -10.31 -2.29 -10.17
CA GLY A 73 -9.68 -2.54 -11.46
C GLY A 73 -9.74 -4.00 -11.91
N LEU A 74 -9.90 -4.98 -11.02
CA LEU A 74 -9.72 -6.39 -11.36
C LEU A 74 -10.83 -6.92 -12.30
N GLN A 75 -10.41 -7.68 -13.32
CA GLN A 75 -11.28 -8.41 -14.22
C GLN A 75 -10.92 -9.91 -14.20
N PRO A 76 -11.89 -10.82 -13.96
CA PRO A 76 -13.30 -10.57 -13.67
C PRO A 76 -13.53 -9.89 -12.31
N PRO A 77 -14.63 -9.16 -12.09
CA PRO A 77 -14.88 -8.42 -10.84
C PRO A 77 -15.43 -9.36 -9.75
N VAL A 78 -14.63 -10.34 -9.34
CA VAL A 78 -15.00 -11.27 -8.28
C VAL A 78 -14.58 -10.68 -6.92
N PRO A 79 -15.40 -10.82 -5.88
CA PRO A 79 -15.09 -10.25 -4.58
C PRO A 79 -13.94 -11.01 -3.93
N ILE A 80 -13.00 -10.26 -3.38
CA ILE A 80 -11.96 -10.77 -2.49
C ILE A 80 -12.29 -10.29 -1.08
N ILE A 81 -12.13 -11.18 -0.12
CA ILE A 81 -12.38 -10.93 1.30
C ILE A 81 -11.11 -11.26 2.07
N GLU A 82 -10.69 -10.36 2.95
CA GLU A 82 -9.71 -10.66 3.98
C GLU A 82 -10.40 -11.41 5.13
N CYS A 83 -10.00 -12.65 5.33
CA CYS A 83 -10.50 -13.54 6.35
C CYS A 83 -9.52 -13.55 7.53
N ILE A 84 -10.01 -13.27 8.73
CA ILE A 84 -9.21 -13.24 9.96
C ILE A 84 -9.71 -14.35 10.89
N HIS A 85 -8.77 -15.10 11.44
CA HIS A 85 -8.98 -16.16 12.42
C HIS A 85 -8.31 -15.78 13.75
N ALA A 86 -9.08 -15.81 14.83
CA ALA A 86 -8.67 -15.38 16.17
C ALA A 86 -8.22 -16.53 17.08
N GLY A 87 -8.19 -17.78 16.59
CA GLY A 87 -7.70 -18.92 17.35
C GLY A 87 -6.17 -19.01 17.42
N ASP A 88 -5.71 -19.87 18.32
CA ASP A 88 -4.28 -20.08 18.61
C ASP A 88 -3.54 -20.87 17.51
N GLU A 89 -4.27 -21.55 16.62
CA GLU A 89 -3.73 -22.36 15.53
C GLU A 89 -4.34 -21.93 14.19
N ALA A 90 -3.54 -21.95 13.13
CA ALA A 90 -4.03 -21.67 11.78
C ALA A 90 -5.05 -22.75 11.35
N PRO A 91 -6.24 -22.37 10.81
CA PRO A 91 -7.21 -23.34 10.29
C PRO A 91 -6.62 -24.18 9.15
N ASP A 92 -5.85 -23.52 8.28
CA ASP A 92 -5.00 -24.16 7.30
C ASP A 92 -3.63 -23.44 7.24
N PRO A 93 -2.54 -24.05 7.73
CA PRO A 93 -1.22 -23.42 7.76
C PRO A 93 -0.62 -23.21 6.36
N VAL A 94 -1.21 -23.75 5.29
CA VAL A 94 -0.81 -23.46 3.90
C VAL A 94 -1.37 -22.12 3.45
N TYR A 95 -2.54 -21.71 3.92
CA TYR A 95 -3.22 -20.51 3.43
C TYR A 95 -3.34 -19.37 4.44
N PHE A 96 -3.21 -19.65 5.73
CA PHE A 96 -3.28 -18.66 6.79
C PHE A 96 -1.89 -18.23 7.27
N ARG A 97 -1.72 -16.93 7.48
CA ARG A 97 -0.46 -16.32 7.93
C ARG A 97 -0.71 -15.34 9.06
N GLN A 98 0.26 -15.21 9.95
CA GLN A 98 0.32 -14.07 10.86
C GLN A 98 1.12 -12.97 10.15
N PRO A 99 0.54 -11.79 9.91
CA PRO A 99 1.31 -10.62 9.49
C PRO A 99 2.37 -10.28 10.55
N ASN A 100 3.43 -9.60 10.14
CA ASN A 100 4.39 -9.05 11.10
C ASN A 100 3.70 -8.02 12.00
N GLY A 101 4.02 -8.02 13.30
CA GLY A 101 3.55 -7.02 14.25
C GLY A 101 2.94 -7.59 15.51
N MET A 102 2.07 -6.81 16.14
CA MET A 102 1.40 -7.11 17.41
C MET A 102 0.09 -7.88 17.24
N ASP A 103 -0.51 -7.86 16.05
CA ASP A 103 -1.71 -8.64 15.76
C ASP A 103 -1.34 -10.10 15.47
N THR A 104 -1.54 -10.98 16.45
CA THR A 104 -1.21 -12.39 16.36
C THR A 104 -2.30 -13.23 15.68
N ARG A 105 -3.36 -12.60 15.16
CA ARG A 105 -4.43 -13.33 14.47
C ARG A 105 -3.95 -13.81 13.10
N TYR A 106 -4.43 -14.98 12.70
CA TYR A 106 -4.15 -15.54 11.38
C TYR A 106 -5.02 -14.88 10.32
N ARG A 107 -4.46 -14.63 9.14
CA ARG A 107 -5.16 -13.96 8.04
C ARG A 107 -4.95 -14.70 6.73
N THR A 108 -5.94 -14.63 5.86
CA THR A 108 -5.87 -15.10 4.47
C THR A 108 -6.78 -14.25 3.58
N PHE A 109 -6.62 -14.39 2.26
CA PHE A 109 -7.60 -13.89 1.31
C PHE A 109 -8.44 -15.04 0.80
N VAL A 110 -9.75 -14.82 0.68
CA VAL A 110 -10.68 -15.73 0.04
C VAL A 110 -11.39 -15.02 -1.10
N VAL A 111 -11.73 -15.76 -2.14
CA VAL A 111 -12.49 -15.27 -3.29
C VAL A 111 -13.77 -16.07 -3.45
N TYR A 112 -14.87 -15.39 -3.78
CA TYR A 112 -16.14 -16.04 -4.10
C TYR A 112 -16.29 -16.17 -5.62
N GLN A 113 -16.22 -17.39 -6.11
CA GLN A 113 -16.28 -17.70 -7.54
C GLN A 113 -17.17 -18.91 -7.77
N ASP A 114 -18.05 -18.84 -8.77
CA ASP A 114 -18.94 -19.94 -9.17
C ASP A 114 -19.78 -20.53 -8.02
N GLY A 115 -20.17 -19.68 -7.06
CA GLY A 115 -21.02 -20.05 -5.94
C GLY A 115 -20.28 -20.72 -4.77
N THR A 116 -18.94 -20.69 -4.75
CA THR A 116 -18.14 -21.24 -3.65
C THR A 116 -17.02 -20.27 -3.25
N TYR A 117 -16.65 -20.29 -1.97
CA TYR A 117 -15.43 -19.64 -1.51
C TYR A 117 -14.21 -20.53 -1.70
N ARG A 118 -13.07 -19.93 -2.06
CA ARG A 118 -11.75 -20.57 -2.12
C ARG A 118 -10.65 -19.64 -1.65
N TYR A 119 -9.55 -20.18 -1.15
CA TYR A 119 -8.37 -19.39 -0.79
C TYR A 119 -7.74 -18.71 -2.02
N LEU A 120 -7.13 -17.55 -1.79
CA LEU A 120 -6.47 -16.70 -2.78
C LEU A 120 -5.27 -15.96 -2.15
N ILE A 121 -4.42 -16.66 -1.41
CA ILE A 121 -3.22 -16.01 -0.83
C ILE A 121 -1.97 -16.14 -1.72
N GLN A 122 -1.93 -17.12 -2.62
CA GLN A 122 -0.75 -17.40 -3.44
C GLN A 122 -0.74 -16.49 -4.68
N LYS A 123 0.42 -15.90 -5.00
CA LYS A 123 0.60 -15.11 -6.23
C LYS A 123 0.18 -15.88 -7.48
N SER A 124 0.50 -17.17 -7.58
CA SER A 124 0.12 -18.00 -8.73
C SER A 124 -1.39 -18.10 -8.91
N ASP A 125 -2.14 -18.22 -7.82
CA ASP A 125 -3.60 -18.32 -7.87
C ASP A 125 -4.23 -16.99 -8.25
N PHE A 126 -3.65 -15.88 -7.76
CA PHE A 126 -4.06 -14.53 -8.13
C PHE A 126 -3.80 -14.25 -9.61
N GLN A 127 -2.60 -14.58 -10.11
CA GLN A 127 -2.25 -14.43 -11.52
C GLN A 127 -3.12 -15.32 -12.42
N ALA A 128 -3.38 -16.56 -12.03
CA ALA A 128 -4.24 -17.46 -12.80
C ALA A 128 -5.69 -16.97 -12.90
N LEU A 129 -6.14 -16.16 -11.94
CA LEU A 129 -7.50 -15.63 -11.90
C LEU A 129 -7.66 -14.32 -12.70
N TYR A 130 -6.69 -13.42 -12.59
CA TYR A 130 -6.83 -12.04 -13.07
C TYR A 130 -5.91 -11.66 -14.23
N ALA A 131 -4.99 -12.53 -14.65
CA ALA A 131 -4.20 -12.29 -15.86
C ALA A 131 -4.96 -12.75 -17.12
N PRO A 132 -4.76 -12.11 -18.28
CA PRO A 132 -3.80 -11.04 -18.55
C PRO A 132 -4.22 -9.68 -17.96
N VAL A 133 -3.23 -8.82 -17.69
CA VAL A 133 -3.43 -7.43 -17.27
C VAL A 133 -3.59 -6.55 -18.51
N GLU A 134 -4.79 -6.04 -18.74
CA GLU A 134 -5.19 -5.37 -19.98
C GLU A 134 -5.46 -3.87 -19.80
N SER A 135 -5.48 -3.38 -18.55
CA SER A 135 -5.74 -1.96 -18.26
C SER A 135 -4.84 -1.37 -17.16
N PRO A 136 -4.67 -0.03 -17.14
CA PRO A 136 -3.99 0.67 -16.04
C PRO A 136 -4.62 0.39 -14.66
N GLU A 137 -5.95 0.29 -14.59
CA GLU A 137 -6.69 0.04 -13.35
C GLU A 137 -6.45 -1.38 -12.82
N GLU A 138 -6.40 -2.38 -13.71
CA GLU A 138 -5.98 -3.74 -13.37
C GLU A 138 -4.54 -3.74 -12.84
N ALA A 139 -3.63 -3.05 -13.53
CA ALA A 139 -2.23 -2.97 -13.12
C ALA A 139 -2.06 -2.36 -11.72
N LEU A 140 -2.80 -1.29 -11.40
CA LEU A 140 -2.82 -0.72 -10.06
C LEU A 140 -3.28 -1.73 -9.01
N SER A 141 -4.36 -2.45 -9.29
CA SER A 141 -4.91 -3.48 -8.41
C SER A 141 -3.89 -4.62 -8.18
N PHE A 142 -3.24 -5.11 -9.25
CA PHE A 142 -2.17 -6.10 -9.20
C PHE A 142 -0.97 -5.65 -8.36
N ALA A 143 -0.51 -4.42 -8.59
CA ALA A 143 0.63 -3.86 -7.88
C ALA A 143 0.34 -3.79 -6.38
N MET A 144 -0.82 -3.26 -5.96
CA MET A 144 -1.19 -3.17 -4.56
C MET A 144 -1.37 -4.55 -3.91
N ALA A 145 -2.08 -5.47 -4.57
CA ALA A 145 -2.36 -6.80 -4.03
C ALA A 145 -1.10 -7.63 -3.78
N LEU A 146 -0.13 -7.55 -4.71
CA LEU A 146 1.08 -8.36 -4.65
C LEU A 146 2.17 -7.70 -3.78
N THR A 147 2.28 -6.37 -3.74
CA THR A 147 3.35 -5.68 -2.98
C THR A 147 2.95 -5.27 -1.56
N GLY A 148 1.66 -5.08 -1.29
CA GLY A 148 1.17 -4.45 -0.07
C GLY A 148 1.35 -2.93 0.00
N PHE A 149 1.84 -2.29 -1.07
CA PHE A 149 2.01 -0.83 -1.10
C PHE A 149 0.66 -0.12 -1.23
N GLY A 150 0.58 1.08 -0.64
CA GLY A 150 -0.63 1.89 -0.58
C GLY A 150 -0.72 2.91 -1.71
N ALA A 151 -1.94 3.24 -2.12
CA ALA A 151 -2.19 4.37 -2.99
C ALA A 151 -2.41 5.65 -2.17
N ARG A 152 -2.01 6.81 -2.69
CA ARG A 152 -2.25 8.15 -2.09
C ARG A 152 -2.69 9.12 -3.18
N PHE A 153 -3.77 9.86 -2.93
CA PHE A 153 -4.41 10.82 -3.85
C PHE A 153 -4.79 12.14 -3.14
N ASP A 154 -4.20 12.35 -1.96
CA ASP A 154 -4.53 13.40 -1.01
C ASP A 154 -3.27 13.91 -0.29
N LEU A 155 -2.14 13.97 -1.01
CA LEU A 155 -0.89 14.43 -0.43
C LEU A 155 -0.94 15.96 -0.21
N ASP A 156 -0.64 16.39 1.01
CA ASP A 156 -0.61 17.81 1.40
C ASP A 156 0.80 18.38 1.29
N PRO A 157 1.07 19.37 0.40
CA PRO A 157 2.41 19.95 0.26
C PRO A 157 2.82 20.82 1.46
N ASP A 158 1.86 21.24 2.28
CA ASP A 158 2.04 22.09 3.45
C ASP A 158 2.01 21.28 4.77
N ALA A 159 2.09 19.94 4.68
CA ALA A 159 2.19 19.08 5.84
C ALA A 159 3.40 19.45 6.72
N ASP A 160 3.27 19.26 8.04
CA ASP A 160 4.33 19.53 9.04
C ASP A 160 5.41 18.42 9.01
N VAL A 161 6.04 18.24 7.85
CA VAL A 161 7.12 17.27 7.59
C VAL A 161 8.21 17.90 6.75
N GLU A 162 9.45 17.44 6.94
CA GLU A 162 10.58 17.85 6.11
C GLU A 162 10.66 16.96 4.86
N TYR A 163 10.20 17.47 3.73
CA TYR A 163 10.36 16.80 2.44
C TYR A 163 11.82 16.78 1.98
N LEU A 164 12.30 15.60 1.63
CA LEU A 164 13.63 15.34 1.10
C LEU A 164 13.72 15.52 -0.43
N VAL A 165 12.58 15.83 -1.07
CA VAL A 165 12.41 15.94 -2.52
C VAL A 165 11.76 17.26 -2.92
N ASP A 166 11.97 17.67 -4.17
CA ASP A 166 11.37 18.91 -4.72
C ASP A 166 9.96 18.69 -5.28
N ALA A 167 9.64 17.46 -5.71
CA ALA A 167 8.37 17.12 -6.32
C ALA A 167 7.94 15.70 -5.98
N ILE A 168 6.62 15.50 -5.86
CA ILE A 168 5.98 14.21 -5.63
C ILE A 168 4.82 14.07 -6.60
N ALA A 169 4.71 12.92 -7.26
CA ALA A 169 3.51 12.56 -8.01
C ALA A 169 2.66 11.63 -7.14
N GLU A 170 1.37 11.91 -7.05
CA GLU A 170 0.42 11.00 -6.43
C GLU A 170 0.31 9.67 -7.19
N THR A 171 -0.49 8.74 -6.66
CA THR A 171 -0.67 7.45 -7.31
C THR A 171 -1.21 7.62 -8.72
N HIS A 172 -0.53 7.00 -9.68
CA HIS A 172 -0.92 6.98 -11.07
C HIS A 172 -0.30 5.78 -11.78
N VAL A 173 -0.73 5.56 -13.02
CA VAL A 173 -0.23 4.48 -13.86
C VAL A 173 0.18 5.01 -15.22
N GLU A 174 1.38 4.66 -15.66
CA GLU A 174 1.91 4.96 -16.98
C GLU A 174 2.00 3.69 -17.82
N THR A 175 1.47 3.72 -19.05
CA THR A 175 1.64 2.62 -20.00
C THR A 175 3.00 2.69 -20.67
N THR A 176 3.68 1.55 -20.74
CA THR A 176 4.99 1.37 -21.37
C THR A 176 4.97 0.22 -22.36
N ALA A 177 6.09 0.00 -23.06
CA ALA A 177 6.23 -1.16 -23.95
C ALA A 177 6.31 -2.51 -23.20
N GLU A 178 6.68 -2.52 -21.91
CA GLU A 178 6.83 -3.74 -21.10
C GLU A 178 5.58 -4.07 -20.27
N GLY A 179 4.63 -3.13 -20.18
CA GLY A 179 3.46 -3.21 -19.30
C GLY A 179 3.16 -1.85 -18.68
N TYR A 180 2.89 -1.83 -17.38
CA TYR A 180 2.42 -0.64 -16.66
C TYR A 180 3.36 -0.27 -15.53
N LEU A 181 3.80 0.99 -15.47
CA LEU A 181 4.50 1.55 -14.31
C LEU A 181 3.49 2.17 -13.37
N VAL A 182 3.40 1.64 -12.16
CA VAL A 182 2.46 2.06 -11.11
C VAL A 182 3.24 2.81 -10.04
N GLN A 183 2.82 4.04 -9.76
CA GLN A 183 3.35 4.85 -8.65
C GLN A 183 2.55 4.56 -7.37
N LEU A 184 3.20 3.99 -6.37
CA LEU A 184 2.64 3.66 -5.06
C LEU A 184 3.48 4.26 -3.94
N PHE A 185 3.01 4.07 -2.71
CA PHE A 185 3.66 4.56 -1.50
C PHE A 185 3.89 3.44 -0.51
N ASP A 186 5.05 3.50 0.14
CA ASP A 186 5.50 2.52 1.12
C ASP A 186 6.07 3.23 2.36
N HIS A 187 6.32 2.47 3.42
CA HIS A 187 6.99 2.93 4.62
C HIS A 187 8.08 1.95 5.03
N ALA A 188 8.88 2.28 6.05
CA ALA A 188 10.04 1.49 6.46
C ALA A 188 9.72 0.09 7.05
N HIS A 189 8.45 -0.28 7.24
CA HIS A 189 7.98 -1.52 7.89
C HIS A 189 8.56 -1.79 9.29
N GLN A 190 9.24 -0.82 9.89
CA GLN A 190 9.68 -0.92 11.28
C GLN A 190 8.46 -0.81 12.20
N MET A 191 8.31 -1.77 13.11
CA MET A 191 7.24 -1.76 14.11
C MET A 191 7.57 -0.79 15.25
N GLY A 192 6.52 -0.26 15.87
CA GLY A 192 6.59 0.63 17.01
C GLY A 192 6.53 2.12 16.65
N CYS A 193 6.64 2.94 17.69
CA CYS A 193 6.56 4.39 17.59
C CYS A 193 7.95 5.02 17.50
N ASP A 194 8.33 5.48 16.32
CA ASP A 194 9.62 6.12 16.07
C ASP A 194 9.52 7.04 14.84
N GLU A 195 10.63 7.68 14.47
CA GLU A 195 10.76 8.32 13.17
C GLU A 195 10.83 7.26 12.05
N HIS A 196 9.87 7.30 11.13
CA HIS A 196 9.77 6.38 10.01
C HIS A 196 10.00 7.08 8.68
N ALA A 197 10.69 6.40 7.77
CA ALA A 197 10.84 6.83 6.39
C ALA A 197 9.61 6.44 5.56
N PHE A 198 9.16 7.38 4.72
CA PHE A 198 8.07 7.20 3.77
C PHE A 198 8.60 7.29 2.35
N TYR A 199 8.15 6.39 1.48
CA TYR A 199 8.72 6.20 0.16
C TYR A 199 7.68 6.36 -0.94
N ALA A 200 8.11 6.95 -2.05
CA ALA A 200 7.52 6.76 -3.36
C ALA A 200 8.15 5.51 -3.99
N VAL A 201 7.32 4.60 -4.49
CA VAL A 201 7.76 3.34 -5.09
C VAL A 201 7.16 3.19 -6.47
N GLN A 202 8.00 2.91 -7.46
CA GLN A 202 7.57 2.61 -8.82
C GLN A 202 7.60 1.09 -9.01
N VAL A 203 6.46 0.54 -9.43
CA VAL A 203 6.25 -0.89 -9.61
C VAL A 203 5.90 -1.15 -11.07
N LEU A 204 6.66 -2.03 -11.73
CA LEU A 204 6.27 -2.52 -13.05
C LEU A 204 5.33 -3.72 -12.90
N VAL A 205 4.23 -3.69 -13.64
CA VAL A 205 3.29 -4.81 -13.83
C VAL A 205 3.28 -5.21 -15.31
N THR A 206 3.64 -6.45 -15.61
CA THR A 206 3.61 -6.98 -16.99
C THR A 206 2.21 -7.50 -17.36
N PRO A 207 1.88 -7.67 -18.66
CA PRO A 207 0.62 -8.27 -19.08
C PRO A 207 0.36 -9.68 -18.51
N GLU A 208 1.41 -10.43 -18.19
CA GLU A 208 1.32 -11.76 -17.56
C GLU A 208 1.09 -11.67 -16.04
N GLY A 209 0.89 -10.46 -15.50
CA GLY A 209 0.68 -10.21 -14.08
C GLY A 209 1.95 -10.31 -13.24
N GLN A 210 3.15 -10.28 -13.85
CA GLN A 210 4.39 -10.22 -13.08
C GLN A 210 4.59 -8.82 -12.51
N VAL A 211 4.95 -8.75 -11.23
CA VAL A 211 5.14 -7.51 -10.50
C VAL A 211 6.59 -7.41 -10.04
N ARG A 212 7.20 -6.24 -10.20
CA ARG A 212 8.55 -5.94 -9.68
C ARG A 212 8.68 -4.48 -9.28
N GLU A 213 9.35 -4.23 -8.17
CA GLU A 213 9.82 -2.87 -7.84
C GLU A 213 10.93 -2.47 -8.82
N VAL A 214 10.85 -1.26 -9.38
CA VAL A 214 11.82 -0.74 -10.35
C VAL A 214 12.47 0.57 -9.92
N GLY A 215 11.91 1.21 -8.89
CA GLY A 215 12.46 2.42 -8.29
C GLY A 215 11.85 2.68 -6.92
N ARG A 216 12.65 3.25 -6.02
CA ARG A 216 12.23 3.69 -4.68
C ARG A 216 12.93 4.99 -4.35
N GLN A 217 12.18 5.93 -3.82
CA GLN A 217 12.68 7.23 -3.39
C GLN A 217 12.10 7.59 -2.03
N GLU A 218 12.96 7.90 -1.08
CA GLU A 218 12.54 8.43 0.21
C GLU A 218 12.00 9.85 0.02
N LEU A 219 10.79 10.10 0.52
CA LEU A 219 10.08 11.36 0.36
C LEU A 219 10.28 12.27 1.58
N TYR A 220 10.10 11.71 2.77
CA TYR A 220 10.21 12.41 4.04
C TYR A 220 10.35 11.39 5.18
N ARG A 221 10.68 11.90 6.37
CA ARG A 221 10.60 11.17 7.63
C ARG A 221 9.60 11.84 8.54
N SER A 222 8.84 11.04 9.27
CA SER A 222 7.88 11.55 10.24
C SER A 222 7.71 10.56 11.38
N TYR A 223 7.41 11.07 12.57
CA TYR A 223 7.09 10.23 13.72
C TYR A 223 5.74 9.54 13.49
N ALA A 224 5.73 8.22 13.49
CA ALA A 224 4.52 7.41 13.33
C ALA A 224 4.60 6.16 14.21
N CYS A 225 3.44 5.54 14.47
CA CYS A 225 3.34 4.27 15.18
C CYS A 225 2.76 3.23 14.24
N PHE A 226 3.50 2.14 14.02
CA PHE A 226 3.02 0.99 13.25
C PHE A 226 2.95 -0.24 14.16
N ASP A 227 1.74 -0.80 14.27
CA ASP A 227 1.48 -1.94 15.15
C ASP A 227 1.42 -3.27 14.39
N PHE A 228 1.16 -3.24 13.08
CA PHE A 228 1.14 -4.43 12.23
C PHE A 228 1.29 -4.09 10.74
N GLU A 229 1.76 -5.05 9.96
CA GLU A 229 1.73 -4.97 8.49
C GLU A 229 0.39 -5.43 7.91
N ALA A 230 0.04 -4.88 6.76
CA ALA A 230 -1.04 -5.43 5.94
C ALA A 230 -0.68 -6.84 5.44
N LEU A 231 -1.68 -7.72 5.34
CA LEU A 231 -1.52 -9.00 4.66
C LEU A 231 -1.21 -8.77 3.18
N ARG A 232 -0.26 -9.55 2.65
CA ARG A 232 0.16 -9.51 1.24
C ARG A 232 0.01 -10.90 0.63
N LEU A 233 -0.16 -10.95 -0.68
CA LEU A 233 -0.12 -12.20 -1.43
C LEU A 233 1.32 -12.75 -1.45
N GLU A 234 1.47 -14.07 -1.29
CA GLU A 234 2.78 -14.73 -1.24
C GLU A 234 3.46 -14.77 -2.61
N GLY A 235 4.77 -14.46 -2.66
CA GLY A 235 5.60 -14.71 -3.85
C GLY A 235 6.39 -13.52 -4.39
N LEU A 236 6.45 -12.40 -3.66
CA LEU A 236 7.42 -11.34 -3.90
C LEU A 236 8.52 -11.39 -2.84
N ALA A 237 9.70 -11.87 -3.24
CA ALA A 237 10.91 -11.48 -2.54
C ALA A 237 11.11 -10.00 -2.84
N LEU A 238 10.85 -9.13 -1.86
CA LEU A 238 11.37 -7.77 -1.93
C LEU A 238 12.90 -7.88 -1.90
N VAL A 239 13.57 -7.11 -2.75
CA VAL A 239 15.02 -7.07 -2.76
C VAL A 239 15.45 -6.41 -1.45
N ASP A 240 16.07 -7.18 -0.55
CA ASP A 240 16.73 -6.67 0.65
C ASP A 240 17.82 -5.65 0.32
#